data_AF-A0A1Y2UU66-F1
#
_entry.id   AF-A0A1Y2UU66-F1
#
_cell.length_a   1.000
_cell.length_b   1.000
_cell.length_c   1.000
_cell.angle_alpha   90.00
_cell.angle_beta   90.00
_cell.angle_gamma   90.00
#
_symmetry.space_group_name_H-M   'P 1'
#
loop_
_entity.id
_entity.type
_entity.pdbx_description
1 polymer ?
#
loop_
_entity_poly.entity_id
_entity_poly.type
_entity_poly.pdbx_seq_one_letter_code
_entity_poly.pdbx_strand_id
1 'polypeptide(L)'
;MATAKHHKVDRTSAAFLRKGQEFYASKKYDHAEKALLRAMDMCSCGVAVQNQPRIDHEILKAIDEKKLKEALASMSASSRRCNNIVHVDALDSLIATYEMQSRLDEGLEFALKMVNLSPREPKSYLRLGKVLRLKNLPTTAYYNYKQGIELVKRKHPHHALLHKLQAQKDKILPYARFDPITTLPVELVRMIFKLLDFKAQCGCLRVSKTWNTVLTGEPLKSLWQVQEYKFTGNNHPGLRRILSSFRSYARYATGALTELSIHNCSSFFQFCKLQQALVLAPHLKVLKLREFRGVYRLEEVPGQVKLPKLTSLSLGYGVQPTPRLVQQLLSSSCNSLEELSIFALQGRNESGGRLDWDHNWPKLEKLKVIRLSCLASSPMSHETDLRKRGLTVLLGVLKC
;
A
#
# COMPACT_ATOMS: atom_id res chain seq x y z
N MET A 1 -19.43 -57.01 18.21
CA MET A 1 -20.34 -55.89 18.60
C MET A 1 -19.90 -54.51 18.12
N ALA A 2 -18.59 -54.21 17.96
CA ALA A 2 -18.13 -52.90 17.48
C ALA A 2 -18.52 -52.57 16.03
N THR A 3 -18.45 -53.53 15.11
CA THR A 3 -18.76 -53.35 13.66
C THR A 3 -20.21 -52.96 13.38
N ALA A 4 -21.17 -53.55 14.10
CA ALA A 4 -22.59 -53.22 13.99
C ALA A 4 -22.92 -51.81 14.49
N LYS A 5 -22.18 -51.33 15.51
CA LYS A 5 -22.34 -49.97 16.07
C LYS A 5 -21.81 -48.91 15.09
N HIS A 6 -20.66 -49.15 14.46
CA HIS A 6 -20.13 -48.26 13.42
C HIS A 6 -21.06 -48.18 12.20
N HIS A 7 -21.58 -49.32 11.73
CA HIS A 7 -22.50 -49.36 10.59
C HIS A 7 -23.82 -48.61 10.84
N LYS A 8 -24.34 -48.66 12.06
CA LYS A 8 -25.56 -47.92 12.46
C LYS A 8 -25.31 -46.42 12.49
N VAL A 9 -24.17 -45.99 13.01
CA VAL A 9 -23.75 -44.58 13.11
C VAL A 9 -23.56 -43.97 11.70
N ASP A 10 -22.92 -44.68 10.79
CA ASP A 10 -22.74 -44.20 9.40
C ASP A 10 -24.06 -44.10 8.63
N ARG A 11 -25.00 -45.04 8.84
CA ARG A 11 -26.36 -44.93 8.28
C ARG A 11 -27.11 -43.69 8.78
N THR A 12 -26.98 -43.35 10.06
CA THR A 12 -27.59 -42.14 10.61
C THR A 12 -26.94 -40.86 10.09
N SER A 13 -25.61 -40.82 9.97
CA SER A 13 -24.88 -39.71 9.37
C SER A 13 -25.31 -39.47 7.92
N ALA A 14 -25.44 -40.53 7.11
CA ALA A 14 -25.91 -40.45 5.73
C ALA A 14 -27.35 -39.94 5.61
N ALA A 15 -28.24 -40.31 6.54
CA ALA A 15 -29.61 -39.81 6.58
C ALA A 15 -29.65 -38.28 6.84
N PHE A 16 -28.83 -37.78 7.78
CA PHE A 16 -28.71 -36.35 8.03
C PHE A 16 -28.10 -35.60 6.84
N LEU A 17 -27.12 -36.18 6.16
CA LEU A 17 -26.55 -35.61 4.92
C LEU A 17 -27.65 -35.42 3.86
N ARG A 18 -28.42 -36.48 3.57
CA ARG A 18 -29.52 -36.41 2.59
C ARG A 18 -30.53 -35.33 2.96
N LYS A 19 -30.96 -35.30 4.23
CA LYS A 19 -31.89 -34.27 4.73
C LYS A 19 -31.32 -32.85 4.58
N GLY A 20 -30.03 -32.67 4.86
CA GLY A 20 -29.34 -31.40 4.66
C GLY A 20 -29.31 -30.96 3.20
N GLN A 21 -29.06 -31.90 2.28
CA GLN A 21 -29.07 -31.64 0.84
C GLN A 21 -30.48 -31.33 0.31
N GLU A 22 -31.51 -31.99 0.83
CA GLU A 22 -32.93 -31.68 0.51
C GLU A 22 -33.32 -30.27 0.97
N PHE A 23 -32.92 -29.88 2.17
CA PHE A 23 -33.12 -28.50 2.65
C PHE A 23 -32.36 -27.49 1.81
N TYR A 24 -31.12 -27.79 1.42
CA TYR A 24 -30.34 -26.95 0.52
C TYR A 24 -31.04 -26.77 -0.83
N ALA A 25 -31.50 -27.87 -1.45
CA ALA A 25 -32.23 -27.84 -2.71
C ALA A 25 -33.54 -27.03 -2.61
N SER A 26 -34.19 -27.09 -1.45
CA SER A 26 -35.40 -26.32 -1.13
C SER A 26 -35.12 -24.87 -0.69
N LYS A 27 -33.87 -24.39 -0.77
CA LYS A 27 -33.41 -23.07 -0.31
C LYS A 27 -33.66 -22.76 1.18
N LYS A 28 -33.84 -23.80 2.00
CA LYS A 28 -34.02 -23.70 3.46
C LYS A 28 -32.65 -23.77 4.15
N TYR A 29 -31.80 -22.77 3.93
CA TYR A 29 -30.38 -22.83 4.28
C TYR A 29 -30.10 -23.01 5.78
N ASP A 30 -30.87 -22.39 6.68
CA ASP A 30 -30.67 -22.57 8.13
C ASP A 30 -30.97 -24.00 8.61
N HIS A 31 -31.93 -24.66 7.94
CA HIS A 31 -32.26 -26.06 8.21
C HIS A 31 -31.21 -26.99 7.61
N ALA A 32 -30.68 -26.64 6.44
CA ALA A 32 -29.57 -27.34 5.81
C ALA A 32 -28.33 -27.31 6.70
N GLU A 33 -27.93 -26.13 7.18
CA GLU A 33 -26.80 -25.95 8.10
C GLU A 33 -26.91 -26.88 9.31
N LYS A 34 -28.03 -26.82 10.05
CA LYS A 34 -28.27 -27.67 11.23
C LYS A 34 -28.20 -29.16 10.91
N ALA A 35 -28.76 -29.60 9.79
CA ALA A 35 -28.76 -31.00 9.39
C ALA A 35 -27.36 -31.48 8.97
N LEU A 36 -26.59 -30.64 8.27
CA LEU A 36 -25.25 -30.96 7.80
C LEU A 36 -24.23 -30.99 8.94
N LEU A 37 -24.34 -30.06 9.90
CA LEU A 37 -23.56 -30.09 11.15
C LEU A 37 -23.76 -31.42 11.90
N ARG A 38 -25.03 -31.83 12.07
CA ARG A 38 -25.36 -33.13 12.69
C ARG A 38 -24.83 -34.33 11.90
N ALA A 39 -24.81 -34.26 10.57
CA ALA A 39 -24.25 -35.33 9.75
C ALA A 39 -22.76 -35.53 10.05
N MET A 40 -22.00 -34.44 10.24
CA MET A 40 -20.58 -34.49 10.59
C MET A 40 -20.35 -35.02 12.00
N ASP A 41 -21.14 -34.56 12.98
CA ASP A 41 -21.00 -34.99 14.39
C ASP A 41 -21.31 -36.48 14.58
N MET A 42 -22.18 -37.03 13.73
CA MET A 42 -22.53 -38.45 13.71
C MET A 42 -21.56 -39.28 12.84
N CYS A 43 -20.48 -38.73 12.31
CA CYS A 43 -19.52 -39.50 11.54
C CYS A 43 -18.77 -40.48 12.45
N SER A 44 -18.66 -41.74 12.00
CA SER A 44 -17.93 -42.80 12.72
C SER A 44 -16.45 -42.50 12.99
N CYS A 45 -15.85 -41.53 12.31
CA CYS A 45 -14.46 -41.13 12.51
C CYS A 45 -14.20 -40.39 13.83
N GLY A 46 -15.25 -39.88 14.51
CA GLY A 46 -15.14 -39.16 15.78
C GLY A 46 -14.35 -37.85 15.73
N VAL A 47 -13.96 -37.36 14.54
CA VAL A 47 -13.25 -36.09 14.38
C VAL A 47 -14.26 -34.95 14.50
N ALA A 48 -14.27 -34.26 15.64
CA ALA A 48 -15.07 -33.05 15.84
C ALA A 48 -14.48 -31.89 15.04
N VAL A 49 -14.96 -31.67 13.81
CA VAL A 49 -14.49 -30.58 12.93
C VAL A 49 -15.01 -29.21 13.39
N GLN A 50 -16.15 -29.18 14.08
CA GLN A 50 -16.78 -27.95 14.58
C GLN A 50 -16.04 -27.34 15.79
N ASN A 51 -15.52 -28.18 16.69
CA ASN A 51 -14.87 -27.75 17.94
C ASN A 51 -13.36 -27.50 17.80
N GLN A 52 -12.84 -27.54 16.57
CA GLN A 52 -11.46 -27.16 16.32
C GLN A 52 -11.34 -25.63 16.38
N PRO A 53 -10.32 -25.07 17.06
CA PRO A 53 -10.07 -23.63 17.05
C PRO A 53 -10.00 -23.11 15.60
N ARG A 54 -10.15 -21.79 15.40
CA ARG A 54 -9.96 -21.15 14.09
C ARG A 54 -8.55 -21.50 13.58
N ILE A 55 -8.43 -22.49 12.71
CA ILE A 55 -7.16 -23.02 12.15
C ILE A 55 -6.78 -22.23 10.86
N ASP A 56 -7.46 -21.11 10.63
CA ASP A 56 -7.73 -20.62 9.27
C ASP A 56 -6.58 -19.80 8.69
N HIS A 57 -5.80 -19.13 9.53
CA HIS A 57 -4.69 -18.30 9.05
C HIS A 57 -3.44 -19.09 8.68
N GLU A 58 -3.16 -20.23 9.33
CA GLU A 58 -1.94 -21.00 9.08
C GLU A 58 -1.98 -21.71 7.73
N ILE A 59 -3.11 -22.35 7.39
CA ILE A 59 -3.27 -23.02 6.10
C ILE A 59 -3.23 -22.00 4.96
N LEU A 60 -3.92 -20.86 5.10
CA LEU A 60 -3.89 -19.79 4.09
C LEU A 60 -2.49 -19.26 3.86
N LYS A 61 -1.77 -18.94 4.94
CA LYS A 61 -0.37 -18.51 4.87
C LYS A 61 0.50 -19.58 4.21
N ALA A 62 0.32 -20.85 4.56
CA ALA A 62 1.07 -21.94 3.97
C ALA A 62 0.77 -22.13 2.47
N ILE A 63 -0.46 -21.86 2.03
CA ILE A 63 -0.81 -21.84 0.60
C ILE A 63 0.00 -20.76 -0.12
N ASP A 64 0.00 -19.53 0.40
CA ASP A 64 0.71 -18.39 -0.20
C ASP A 64 2.24 -18.60 -0.20
N GLU A 65 2.78 -19.21 0.87
CA GLU A 65 4.19 -19.55 1.00
C GLU A 65 4.61 -20.82 0.23
N LYS A 66 3.66 -21.53 -0.39
CA LYS A 66 3.88 -22.80 -1.13
C LYS A 66 4.41 -23.94 -0.23
N LYS A 67 3.98 -23.96 1.03
CA LYS A 67 4.38 -24.91 2.08
C LYS A 67 3.21 -25.71 2.65
N LEU A 68 2.13 -25.87 1.88
CA LEU A 68 0.90 -26.52 2.36
C LEU A 68 1.14 -27.96 2.87
N LYS A 69 2.02 -28.72 2.22
CA LYS A 69 2.38 -30.08 2.67
C LYS A 69 2.91 -30.10 4.10
N GLU A 70 3.79 -29.15 4.44
CA GLU A 70 4.45 -29.06 5.74
C GLU A 70 3.43 -28.67 6.82
N ALA A 71 2.62 -27.65 6.54
CA ALA A 71 1.55 -27.21 7.45
C ALA A 71 0.52 -28.33 7.72
N LEU A 72 0.10 -29.07 6.69
CA LEU A 72 -0.82 -30.20 6.85
C LEU A 72 -0.20 -31.38 7.62
N ALA A 73 1.13 -31.48 7.67
CA ALA A 73 1.83 -32.50 8.44
C ALA A 73 2.00 -32.08 9.91
N SER A 74 2.20 -30.78 10.18
CA SER A 74 2.38 -30.26 11.54
C SER A 74 1.07 -30.10 12.31
N MET A 75 -0.03 -29.72 11.65
CA MET A 75 -1.30 -29.39 12.32
C MET A 75 -2.07 -30.61 12.82
N SER A 76 -1.99 -31.76 12.13
CA SER A 76 -2.79 -32.93 12.49
C SER A 76 -2.04 -34.24 12.29
N ALA A 77 -1.98 -35.03 13.37
CA ALA A 77 -1.63 -36.44 13.27
C ALA A 77 -2.58 -37.15 12.29
N SER A 78 -2.09 -38.18 11.60
CA SER A 78 -2.89 -38.95 10.64
C SER A 78 -4.19 -39.51 11.22
N SER A 79 -4.26 -39.70 12.55
CA SER A 79 -5.44 -40.14 13.30
C SER A 79 -6.60 -39.14 13.34
N ARG A 80 -6.37 -37.87 12.98
CA ARG A 80 -7.41 -36.82 12.89
C ARG A 80 -7.89 -36.55 11.47
N ARG A 81 -7.51 -37.41 10.50
CA ARG A 81 -7.95 -37.33 9.11
C ARG A 81 -9.16 -38.24 8.90
N CYS A 82 -10.06 -37.84 8.01
CA CYS A 82 -11.24 -38.61 7.67
C CYS A 82 -11.40 -38.65 6.15
N ASN A 83 -11.60 -39.85 5.61
CA ASN A 83 -11.93 -40.07 4.19
C ASN A 83 -13.35 -40.64 4.02
N ASN A 84 -14.19 -40.58 5.06
CA ASN A 84 -15.59 -40.99 4.94
C ASN A 84 -16.29 -39.99 3.99
N ILE A 85 -16.82 -40.51 2.89
CA ILE A 85 -17.44 -39.70 1.84
C ILE A 85 -18.60 -38.87 2.39
N VAL A 86 -19.35 -39.39 3.37
CA VAL A 86 -20.46 -38.68 4.01
C VAL A 86 -19.98 -37.44 4.76
N HIS A 87 -18.83 -37.53 5.45
CA HIS A 87 -18.26 -36.39 6.18
C HIS A 87 -17.76 -35.31 5.21
N VAL A 88 -17.03 -35.72 4.18
CA VAL A 88 -16.54 -34.83 3.12
C VAL A 88 -17.70 -34.16 2.38
N ASP A 89 -18.75 -34.90 2.05
CA ASP A 89 -19.93 -34.38 1.36
C ASP A 89 -20.79 -33.47 2.25
N ALA A 90 -20.84 -33.74 3.56
CA ALA A 90 -21.49 -32.85 4.52
C ALA A 90 -20.77 -31.51 4.61
N LEU A 91 -19.43 -31.52 4.70
CA LEU A 91 -18.60 -30.31 4.65
C LEU A 91 -18.81 -29.55 3.35
N ASP A 92 -18.73 -30.24 2.21
CA ASP A 92 -18.90 -29.63 0.89
C ASP A 92 -20.28 -28.96 0.73
N SER A 93 -21.33 -29.61 1.22
CA SER A 93 -22.71 -29.10 1.20
C SER A 93 -22.89 -27.94 2.19
N LEU A 94 -22.21 -27.97 3.34
CA LEU A 94 -22.26 -26.90 4.33
C LEU A 94 -21.59 -25.63 3.80
N ILE A 95 -20.41 -25.77 3.19
CA ILE A 95 -19.71 -24.65 2.55
C ILE A 95 -20.57 -24.07 1.41
N ALA A 96 -21.24 -24.93 0.62
CA ALA A 96 -22.19 -24.47 -0.38
C ALA A 96 -23.39 -23.72 0.22
N THR A 97 -23.85 -24.12 1.41
CA THR A 97 -24.93 -23.44 2.14
C THR A 97 -24.50 -22.04 2.56
N TYR A 98 -23.30 -21.90 3.15
CA TYR A 98 -22.74 -20.59 3.51
C TYR A 98 -22.48 -19.71 2.29
N GLU A 99 -22.06 -20.29 1.17
CA GLU A 99 -21.93 -19.57 -0.11
C GLU A 99 -23.27 -18.93 -0.51
N MET A 100 -24.38 -19.67 -0.46
CA MET A 100 -25.70 -19.13 -0.80
C MET A 100 -26.20 -18.07 0.18
N GLN A 101 -25.76 -18.13 1.44
CA GLN A 101 -26.07 -17.13 2.46
C GLN A 101 -25.11 -15.92 2.44
N SER A 102 -24.15 -15.85 1.51
CA SER A 102 -23.08 -14.83 1.47
C SER A 102 -22.19 -14.80 2.72
N ARG A 103 -22.16 -15.89 3.49
CA ARG A 103 -21.35 -16.08 4.70
C ARG A 103 -19.98 -16.66 4.35
N LEU A 104 -19.21 -15.88 3.56
CA LEU A 104 -17.98 -16.38 2.93
C LEU A 104 -16.83 -16.62 3.92
N ASP A 105 -16.83 -15.97 5.08
CA ASP A 105 -15.80 -16.18 6.11
C ASP A 105 -15.98 -17.54 6.79
N GLU A 106 -17.21 -17.90 7.16
CA GLU A 106 -17.52 -19.24 7.67
C GLU A 106 -17.30 -20.31 6.59
N GLY A 107 -17.70 -20.03 5.35
CA GLY A 107 -17.43 -20.92 4.22
C GLY A 107 -15.92 -21.17 4.01
N LEU A 108 -15.09 -20.14 4.22
CA LEU A 108 -13.64 -20.25 4.11
C LEU A 108 -13.05 -21.10 5.24
N GLU A 109 -13.45 -20.85 6.49
CA GLU A 109 -13.05 -21.63 7.65
C GLU A 109 -13.34 -23.13 7.44
N PHE A 110 -14.58 -23.48 7.06
CA PHE A 110 -14.94 -24.88 6.84
C PHE A 110 -14.24 -25.49 5.61
N ALA A 111 -13.94 -24.71 4.57
CA ALA A 111 -13.19 -25.21 3.42
C ALA A 111 -11.72 -25.53 3.77
N LEU A 112 -11.10 -24.72 4.64
CA LEU A 112 -9.75 -24.97 5.15
C LEU A 112 -9.73 -26.22 6.05
N LYS A 113 -10.73 -26.35 6.93
CA LYS A 113 -10.95 -27.56 7.74
C LYS A 113 -11.12 -28.80 6.88
N MET A 114 -11.86 -28.71 5.76
CA MET A 114 -12.05 -29.81 4.82
C MET A 114 -10.73 -30.26 4.16
N VAL A 115 -9.85 -29.31 3.79
CA VAL A 115 -8.50 -29.63 3.27
C VAL A 115 -7.63 -30.28 4.34
N ASN A 116 -7.67 -29.81 5.59
CA ASN A 116 -6.95 -30.45 6.70
C ASN A 116 -7.46 -31.87 6.99
N LEU A 117 -8.78 -32.06 6.99
CA LEU A 117 -9.44 -33.32 7.28
C LEU A 117 -9.12 -34.38 6.21
N SER A 118 -9.19 -34.00 4.93
CA SER A 118 -8.95 -34.90 3.80
C SER A 118 -8.01 -34.27 2.77
N PRO A 119 -6.69 -34.23 3.05
CA PRO A 119 -5.70 -33.60 2.18
C PRO A 119 -5.41 -34.38 0.90
N ARG A 120 -5.97 -35.58 0.76
CA ARG A 120 -5.84 -36.46 -0.42
C ARG A 120 -7.09 -36.46 -1.29
N GLU A 121 -8.12 -35.70 -0.92
CA GLU A 121 -9.37 -35.60 -1.65
C GLU A 121 -9.37 -34.35 -2.54
N PRO A 122 -9.41 -34.50 -3.89
CA PRO A 122 -9.52 -33.37 -4.81
C PRO A 122 -10.68 -32.43 -4.55
N LYS A 123 -11.83 -32.94 -4.09
CA LYS A 123 -13.02 -32.15 -3.82
C LYS A 123 -12.75 -31.02 -2.83
N SER A 124 -11.94 -31.27 -1.80
CA SER A 124 -11.55 -30.28 -0.78
C SER A 124 -10.86 -29.07 -1.40
N TYR A 125 -9.90 -29.30 -2.30
CA TYR A 125 -9.18 -28.23 -2.99
C TYR A 125 -10.06 -27.50 -4.01
N LEU A 126 -10.96 -28.20 -4.70
CA LEU A 126 -11.95 -27.59 -5.59
C LEU A 126 -12.85 -26.60 -4.85
N ARG A 127 -13.37 -27.02 -3.69
CA ARG A 127 -14.24 -26.21 -2.84
C ARG A 127 -13.51 -25.01 -2.25
N LEU A 128 -12.34 -25.20 -1.65
CA LEU A 128 -11.53 -24.11 -1.10
C LEU A 128 -11.17 -23.09 -2.18
N GLY A 129 -10.72 -23.55 -3.35
CA GLY A 129 -10.38 -22.64 -4.45
C GLY A 129 -11.58 -21.84 -4.96
N LYS A 130 -12.80 -22.41 -4.94
CA LYS A 130 -14.02 -21.67 -5.27
C LYS A 130 -14.29 -20.56 -4.26
N VAL A 131 -14.22 -20.86 -2.96
CA VAL A 131 -14.42 -19.85 -1.90
C VAL A 131 -13.38 -18.74 -1.98
N LEU A 132 -12.10 -19.09 -2.16
CA LEU A 132 -11.02 -18.11 -2.35
C LEU A 132 -11.27 -17.18 -3.54
N ARG A 133 -11.79 -17.71 -4.66
CA ARG A 133 -12.16 -16.89 -5.82
C ARG A 133 -13.31 -15.94 -5.52
N LEU A 134 -14.34 -16.40 -4.80
CA LEU A 134 -15.46 -15.56 -4.36
C LEU A 134 -15.00 -14.45 -3.40
N LYS A 135 -13.95 -14.71 -2.61
CA LYS A 135 -13.29 -13.72 -1.76
C LYS A 135 -12.27 -12.83 -2.49
N ASN A 136 -12.21 -12.88 -3.83
CA ASN A 136 -11.27 -12.12 -4.64
C ASN A 136 -9.78 -12.39 -4.32
N LEU A 137 -9.44 -13.65 -4.00
CA LEU A 137 -8.07 -14.12 -3.75
C LEU A 137 -7.60 -15.11 -4.84
N PRO A 138 -7.47 -14.67 -6.11
CA PRO A 138 -7.15 -15.57 -7.23
C PRO A 138 -5.76 -16.19 -7.12
N THR A 139 -4.78 -15.47 -6.55
CA THR A 139 -3.41 -15.96 -6.36
C THR A 139 -3.35 -17.12 -5.37
N THR A 140 -4.00 -16.97 -4.21
CA THR A 140 -4.12 -18.02 -3.20
C THR A 140 -4.90 -19.21 -3.77
N ALA A 141 -5.98 -18.97 -4.51
CA ALA A 141 -6.75 -20.03 -5.17
C ALA A 141 -5.90 -20.85 -6.17
N TYR A 142 -5.05 -20.17 -6.95
CA TYR A 142 -4.11 -20.82 -7.87
C TYR A 142 -3.13 -21.74 -7.14
N TYR A 143 -2.51 -21.25 -6.06
CA TYR A 143 -1.57 -22.07 -5.30
C TYR A 143 -2.25 -23.21 -4.53
N ASN A 144 -3.49 -23.01 -4.09
CA ASN A 144 -4.32 -24.08 -3.55
C ASN A 144 -4.51 -25.21 -4.58
N TYR A 145 -4.93 -24.88 -5.82
CA TYR A 145 -5.11 -25.91 -6.85
C TYR A 145 -3.79 -26.58 -7.21
N LYS A 146 -2.72 -25.80 -7.38
CA LYS A 146 -1.40 -26.34 -7.73
C LYS A 146 -0.89 -27.33 -6.67
N GLN A 147 -0.89 -26.93 -5.40
CA GLN A 147 -0.41 -27.80 -4.32
C GLN A 147 -1.36 -28.99 -4.09
N GLY A 148 -2.67 -28.81 -4.25
CA GLY A 148 -3.64 -29.89 -4.19
C GLY A 148 -3.40 -30.97 -5.24
N ILE A 149 -3.11 -30.59 -6.49
CA ILE A 149 -2.73 -31.55 -7.56
C ILE A 149 -1.50 -32.36 -7.16
N GLU A 150 -0.45 -31.69 -6.65
CA GLU A 150 0.78 -32.35 -6.22
C GLU A 150 0.54 -33.33 -5.06
N LEU A 151 -0.28 -32.95 -4.08
CA LEU A 151 -0.60 -33.77 -2.90
C LEU A 151 -1.46 -34.99 -3.25
N VAL A 152 -2.50 -34.80 -4.06
CA VAL A 152 -3.39 -35.88 -4.50
C VAL A 152 -2.65 -36.83 -5.43
N LYS A 153 -1.97 -36.33 -6.48
CA LYS A 153 -1.35 -37.17 -7.52
C LYS A 153 -0.30 -38.12 -6.94
N ARG A 154 0.38 -37.75 -5.86
CA ARG A 154 1.33 -38.61 -5.12
C ARG A 154 0.72 -39.89 -4.56
N LYS A 155 -0.59 -39.90 -4.25
CA LYS A 155 -1.27 -41.06 -3.64
C LYS A 155 -2.36 -41.65 -4.52
N HIS A 156 -3.05 -40.81 -5.30
CA HIS A 156 -4.15 -41.20 -6.19
C HIS A 156 -3.95 -40.57 -7.58
N PRO A 157 -2.93 -41.02 -8.36
CA PRO A 157 -2.57 -40.38 -9.63
C PRO A 157 -3.67 -40.42 -10.71
N HIS A 158 -4.59 -41.39 -10.62
CA HIS A 158 -5.70 -41.57 -11.55
C HIS A 158 -7.05 -41.12 -10.97
N HIS A 159 -7.06 -40.30 -9.92
CA HIS A 159 -8.32 -39.82 -9.34
C HIS A 159 -9.12 -39.02 -10.36
N ALA A 160 -10.39 -39.38 -10.54
CA ALA A 160 -11.28 -38.82 -11.57
C ALA A 160 -11.42 -37.28 -11.53
N LEU A 161 -11.14 -36.61 -10.42
CA LEU A 161 -11.29 -35.15 -10.25
C LEU A 161 -9.99 -34.38 -10.47
N LEU A 162 -8.85 -35.05 -10.69
CA LEU A 162 -7.57 -34.38 -10.94
C LEU A 162 -7.60 -33.50 -12.20
N HIS A 163 -8.26 -33.96 -13.27
CA HIS A 163 -8.42 -33.14 -14.49
C HIS A 163 -9.22 -31.87 -14.22
N LYS A 164 -10.22 -31.91 -13.32
CA LYS A 164 -11.00 -30.73 -12.92
C LYS A 164 -10.15 -29.73 -12.14
N LEU A 165 -9.28 -30.21 -11.23
CA LEU A 165 -8.34 -29.36 -10.52
C LEU A 165 -7.37 -28.66 -11.50
N GLN A 166 -6.84 -29.42 -12.47
CA GLN A 166 -5.96 -28.87 -13.50
C GLN A 166 -6.67 -27.79 -14.32
N ALA A 167 -7.90 -28.06 -14.78
CA ALA A 167 -8.71 -27.10 -15.54
C ALA A 167 -8.98 -25.82 -14.74
N GLN A 168 -9.30 -25.92 -13.43
CA GLN A 168 -9.49 -24.74 -12.58
C GLN A 168 -8.19 -23.96 -12.35
N LYS A 169 -7.06 -24.66 -12.15
CA LYS A 169 -5.73 -24.03 -12.04
C LYS A 169 -5.39 -23.23 -13.30
N ASP A 170 -5.61 -23.80 -14.47
CA ASP A 170 -5.28 -23.15 -15.75
C ASP A 170 -6.23 -21.98 -16.03
N LYS A 171 -7.51 -22.11 -15.70
CA LYS A 171 -8.49 -21.03 -15.78
C LYS A 171 -8.12 -19.82 -14.90
N ILE A 172 -7.58 -20.04 -13.70
CA ILE A 172 -7.27 -18.96 -12.75
C ILE A 172 -5.87 -18.36 -12.95
N LEU A 173 -4.97 -19.04 -13.67
CA LEU A 173 -3.58 -18.64 -13.88
C LEU A 173 -3.41 -17.18 -14.35
N PRO A 174 -4.22 -16.66 -15.31
CA PRO A 174 -4.09 -15.26 -15.74
C PRO A 174 -4.36 -14.26 -14.61
N TYR A 175 -5.31 -14.58 -13.72
CA TYR A 175 -5.70 -13.71 -12.61
C TYR A 175 -4.74 -13.81 -11.41
N ALA A 176 -4.08 -14.95 -11.24
CA ALA A 176 -3.09 -15.17 -10.18
C ALA A 176 -1.72 -14.52 -10.47
N ARG A 177 -1.46 -14.19 -11.73
CA ARG A 177 -0.22 -13.55 -12.20
C ARG A 177 -0.49 -12.22 -12.89
N PHE A 178 -1.49 -11.49 -12.42
CA PHE A 178 -1.80 -10.18 -12.96
C PHE A 178 -0.71 -9.19 -12.53
N ASP A 179 0.16 -8.85 -13.47
CA ASP A 179 1.09 -7.73 -13.33
C ASP A 179 0.52 -6.56 -14.16
N PRO A 180 0.08 -5.46 -13.52
CA PRO A 180 -0.53 -4.34 -14.22
C PRO A 180 0.41 -3.71 -15.25
N ILE A 181 1.73 -3.78 -15.05
CA ILE A 181 2.71 -3.17 -15.96
C ILE A 181 2.87 -3.98 -17.24
N THR A 182 2.77 -5.30 -17.18
CA THR A 182 2.91 -6.16 -18.36
C THR A 182 1.58 -6.45 -19.05
N THR A 183 0.46 -6.26 -18.35
CA THR A 183 -0.86 -6.65 -18.83
C THR A 183 -1.69 -5.47 -19.34
N LEU A 184 -1.56 -4.29 -18.73
CA LEU A 184 -2.40 -3.13 -19.07
C LEU A 184 -1.72 -2.22 -20.11
N PRO A 185 -2.52 -1.52 -20.96
CA PRO A 185 -2.03 -0.40 -21.75
C PRO A 185 -1.36 0.67 -20.88
N VAL A 186 -0.35 1.34 -21.43
CA VAL A 186 0.49 2.30 -20.70
C VAL A 186 -0.31 3.48 -20.15
N GLU A 187 -1.42 3.84 -20.79
CA GLU A 187 -2.35 4.87 -20.33
C GLU A 187 -3.02 4.49 -19.01
N LEU A 188 -3.46 3.23 -18.87
CA LEU A 188 -4.07 2.73 -17.64
C LEU A 188 -3.02 2.58 -16.54
N VAL A 189 -1.82 2.12 -16.88
CA VAL A 189 -0.68 2.12 -15.95
C VAL A 189 -0.43 3.54 -15.44
N ARG A 190 -0.39 4.55 -16.33
CA ARG A 190 -0.23 5.94 -15.93
C ARG A 190 -1.33 6.41 -14.99
N MET A 191 -2.59 6.10 -15.28
CA MET A 191 -3.74 6.49 -14.46
C MET A 191 -3.66 5.88 -13.05
N ILE A 192 -3.37 4.57 -12.97
CA ILE A 192 -3.25 3.85 -11.69
C ILE A 192 -2.11 4.44 -10.86
N PHE A 193 -0.93 4.61 -11.46
CA PHE A 193 0.25 5.06 -10.72
C PHE A 193 0.23 6.55 -10.37
N LYS A 194 -0.61 7.36 -11.04
CA LYS A 194 -0.90 8.75 -10.62
C LYS A 194 -1.71 8.84 -9.32
N LEU A 195 -2.41 7.77 -8.92
CA LEU A 195 -3.10 7.72 -7.62
C LEU A 195 -2.16 7.42 -6.45
N LEU A 196 -0.94 6.96 -6.74
CA LEU A 196 0.08 6.66 -5.74
C LEU A 196 0.81 7.93 -5.32
N ASP A 197 1.15 8.03 -4.04
CA ASP A 197 2.06 9.07 -3.57
C ASP A 197 3.49 8.83 -4.05
N PHE A 198 4.32 9.88 -3.99
CA PHE A 198 5.69 9.82 -4.49
C PHE A 198 6.53 8.71 -3.82
N LYS A 199 6.26 8.42 -2.54
CA LYS A 199 6.96 7.37 -1.79
C LYS A 199 6.61 5.97 -2.33
N ALA A 200 5.32 5.71 -2.56
CA ALA A 200 4.85 4.47 -3.15
C ALA A 200 5.38 4.29 -4.57
N GLN A 201 5.36 5.34 -5.39
CA GLN A 201 5.96 5.33 -6.74
C GLN A 201 7.44 4.93 -6.71
N CYS A 202 8.23 5.53 -5.81
CA CYS A 202 9.63 5.15 -5.60
C CYS A 202 9.78 3.67 -5.20
N GLY A 203 8.86 3.15 -4.37
CA GLY A 203 8.82 1.75 -3.96
C GLY A 203 8.58 0.80 -5.14
N CYS A 204 7.71 1.18 -6.08
CA CYS A 204 7.39 0.39 -7.27
C CYS A 204 8.60 0.13 -8.18
N LEU A 205 9.60 1.02 -8.19
CA LEU A 205 10.86 0.81 -8.93
C LEU A 205 11.67 -0.41 -8.48
N ARG A 206 11.36 -0.96 -7.31
CA ARG A 206 12.07 -2.09 -6.69
C ARG A 206 11.36 -3.43 -6.86
N VAL A 207 10.17 -3.45 -7.49
CA VAL A 207 9.36 -4.66 -7.66
C VAL A 207 10.02 -5.62 -8.66
N SER A 208 10.41 -5.12 -9.84
CA SER A 208 11.13 -5.90 -10.85
C SER A 208 11.90 -4.99 -11.81
N LYS A 209 12.80 -5.58 -12.60
CA LYS A 209 13.50 -4.84 -13.68
C LYS A 209 12.50 -4.27 -14.70
N THR A 210 11.48 -5.04 -15.05
CA THR A 210 10.41 -4.60 -15.97
C THR A 210 9.66 -3.39 -15.43
N TRP A 211 9.29 -3.42 -14.15
CA TRP A 211 8.63 -2.29 -13.50
C TRP A 211 9.50 -1.04 -13.55
N ASN A 212 10.79 -1.18 -13.22
CA ASN A 212 11.73 -0.07 -13.26
C ASN A 212 11.82 0.53 -14.68
N THR A 213 12.03 -0.30 -15.70
CA THR A 213 12.14 0.15 -17.09
C THR A 213 10.89 0.88 -17.57
N VAL A 214 9.69 0.35 -17.30
CA VAL A 214 8.44 0.97 -17.77
C VAL A 214 8.14 2.26 -17.01
N LEU A 215 8.24 2.26 -15.68
CA LEU A 215 7.91 3.42 -14.85
C LEU A 215 8.87 4.59 -15.05
N THR A 216 10.11 4.33 -15.44
CA THR A 216 11.12 5.36 -15.71
C THR A 216 11.16 5.78 -17.19
N GLY A 217 10.34 5.15 -18.04
CA GLY A 217 10.24 5.45 -19.46
C GLY A 217 9.47 6.72 -19.76
N GLU A 218 9.69 7.26 -20.96
CA GLU A 218 9.12 8.52 -21.44
C GLU A 218 7.58 8.62 -21.33
N PRO A 219 6.78 7.57 -21.65
CA PRO A 219 5.32 7.65 -21.54
C PRO A 219 4.80 7.98 -20.12
N LEU A 220 5.61 7.65 -19.10
CA LEU A 220 5.28 7.77 -17.70
C LEU A 220 6.07 8.88 -16.98
N LYS A 221 6.80 9.75 -17.71
CA LYS A 221 7.54 10.87 -17.11
C LYS A 221 6.70 11.77 -16.20
N SER A 222 5.40 11.88 -16.49
CA SER A 222 4.45 12.66 -15.69
C SER A 222 4.33 12.20 -14.24
N LEU A 223 4.67 10.95 -13.93
CA LEU A 223 4.69 10.43 -12.56
C LEU A 223 5.75 11.12 -11.71
N TRP A 224 6.84 11.58 -12.32
CA TRP A 224 8.02 12.13 -11.63
C TRP A 224 8.06 13.65 -11.57
N GLN A 225 7.04 14.33 -12.13
CA GLN A 225 6.96 15.79 -12.19
C GLN A 225 6.59 16.44 -10.86
N VAL A 226 6.08 15.66 -9.91
CA VAL A 226 5.73 16.08 -8.55
C VAL A 226 6.53 15.19 -7.61
N GLN A 227 7.45 15.79 -6.84
CA GLN A 227 8.32 15.06 -5.93
C GLN A 227 8.11 15.56 -4.50
N GLU A 228 7.64 14.67 -3.64
CA GLU A 228 7.37 14.97 -2.24
C GLU A 228 8.22 14.10 -1.31
N TYR A 229 9.15 14.73 -0.61
CA TYR A 229 10.04 14.09 0.34
C TYR A 229 9.54 14.28 1.77
N LYS A 230 9.12 13.18 2.40
CA LYS A 230 8.70 13.14 3.82
C LYS A 230 9.65 12.27 4.63
N PHE A 231 10.49 12.90 5.46
CA PHE A 231 11.35 12.16 6.40
C PHE A 231 10.78 12.23 7.81
N THR A 232 10.53 11.06 8.40
CA THR A 232 10.04 10.92 9.78
C THR A 232 11.15 10.58 10.78
N GLY A 233 12.43 10.51 10.35
CA GLY A 233 13.57 10.16 11.20
C GLY A 233 14.91 10.64 10.63
N ASN A 234 15.87 10.99 11.49
CA ASN A 234 17.23 11.44 11.10
C ASN A 234 18.07 10.31 10.46
N ASN A 235 17.70 9.05 10.66
CA ASN A 235 18.44 7.86 10.21
C ASN A 235 17.71 7.08 9.11
N HIS A 236 16.90 7.74 8.27
CA HIS A 236 16.26 7.03 7.16
C HIS A 236 17.35 6.50 6.19
N PRO A 237 17.41 5.19 5.91
CA PRO A 237 18.53 4.56 5.20
C PRO A 237 18.76 5.13 3.78
N GLY A 238 17.73 5.74 3.19
CA GLY A 238 17.82 6.44 1.90
C GLY A 238 18.47 7.83 1.93
N LEU A 239 18.65 8.47 3.10
CA LEU A 239 19.12 9.85 3.20
C LEU A 239 20.53 10.06 2.63
N ARG A 240 21.45 9.14 2.89
CA ARG A 240 22.83 9.22 2.36
C ARG A 240 22.88 9.15 0.83
N ARG A 241 21.86 8.56 0.20
CA ARG A 241 21.73 8.43 -1.25
C ARG A 241 20.72 9.44 -1.82
N ILE A 242 20.33 10.46 -1.05
CA ILE A 242 19.24 11.35 -1.48
C ILE A 242 19.62 12.16 -2.72
N LEU A 243 20.85 12.66 -2.82
CA LEU A 243 21.29 13.42 -4.00
C LEU A 243 21.28 12.56 -5.27
N SER A 244 21.79 11.32 -5.20
CA SER A 244 21.78 10.41 -6.35
C SER A 244 20.37 9.96 -6.72
N SER A 245 19.51 9.75 -5.73
CA SER A 245 18.10 9.40 -5.93
C SER A 245 17.34 10.58 -6.56
N PHE A 246 17.51 11.80 -6.02
CA PHE A 246 16.92 13.02 -6.55
C PHE A 246 17.36 13.29 -8.00
N ARG A 247 18.66 13.15 -8.32
CA ARG A 247 19.15 13.21 -9.70
C ARG A 247 18.46 12.20 -10.61
N SER A 248 18.27 10.97 -10.12
CA SER A 248 17.60 9.91 -10.89
C SER A 248 16.14 10.25 -11.16
N TYR A 249 15.39 10.70 -10.15
CA TYR A 249 13.98 11.06 -10.31
C TYR A 249 13.77 12.32 -11.14
N ALA A 250 14.63 13.34 -11.00
CA ALA A 250 14.65 14.50 -11.88
C ALA A 250 14.92 14.12 -13.35
N ARG A 251 15.80 13.12 -13.58
CA ARG A 251 16.04 12.56 -14.91
C ARG A 251 14.83 11.81 -15.45
N TYR A 252 14.12 11.03 -14.62
CA TYR A 252 12.88 10.34 -15.05
C TYR A 252 11.75 11.32 -15.38
N ALA A 253 11.74 12.49 -14.75
CA ALA A 253 10.87 13.60 -15.15
C ALA A 253 11.32 14.27 -16.45
N THR A 254 12.47 13.88 -17.04
CA THR A 254 13.10 14.50 -18.22
C THR A 254 13.32 16.00 -18.08
N GLY A 255 13.72 16.44 -16.89
CA GLY A 255 13.88 17.88 -16.59
C GLY A 255 12.56 18.65 -16.43
N ALA A 256 11.41 17.99 -16.54
CA ALA A 256 10.09 18.59 -16.37
C ALA A 256 9.58 18.52 -14.91
N LEU A 257 10.48 18.59 -13.92
CA LEU A 257 10.10 18.67 -12.51
C LEU A 257 9.34 19.98 -12.26
N THR A 258 8.05 19.87 -11.91
CA THR A 258 7.14 21.01 -11.73
C THR A 258 6.83 21.34 -10.28
N GLU A 259 6.83 20.35 -9.38
CA GLU A 259 6.58 20.57 -7.95
C GLU A 259 7.60 19.80 -7.11
N LEU A 260 8.20 20.52 -6.17
CA LEU A 260 9.14 19.98 -5.19
C LEU A 260 8.66 20.38 -3.80
N SER A 261 8.33 19.37 -3.00
CA SER A 261 7.95 19.53 -1.60
C SER A 261 8.92 18.75 -0.73
N ILE A 262 9.63 19.46 0.16
CA ILE A 262 10.59 18.87 1.10
C ILE A 262 10.10 19.14 2.51
N HIS A 263 9.79 18.07 3.22
CA HIS A 263 9.49 18.09 4.64
C HIS A 263 10.70 17.59 5.42
N ASN A 264 11.02 18.26 6.53
CA ASN A 264 12.22 18.03 7.34
C ASN A 264 13.51 18.43 6.58
N CYS A 265 13.54 19.71 6.17
CA CYS A 265 14.62 20.31 5.37
C CYS A 265 16.03 20.03 5.91
N SER A 266 16.24 20.08 7.23
CA SER A 266 17.54 19.80 7.86
C SER A 266 18.13 18.45 7.44
N SER A 267 17.31 17.39 7.39
CA SER A 267 17.77 16.05 6.99
C SER A 267 18.02 15.93 5.49
N PHE A 268 17.19 16.56 4.65
CA PHE A 268 17.37 16.51 3.20
C PHE A 268 18.61 17.29 2.77
N PHE A 269 18.73 18.54 3.22
CA PHE A 269 19.81 19.46 2.83
C PHE A 269 21.16 19.14 3.48
N GLN A 270 21.21 18.22 4.44
CA GLN A 270 22.46 17.61 4.88
C GLN A 270 23.18 16.90 3.71
N PHE A 271 22.43 16.27 2.80
CA PHE A 271 23.00 15.40 1.75
C PHE A 271 22.73 15.88 0.32
N CYS A 272 21.71 16.71 0.07
CA CYS A 272 21.46 17.35 -1.22
C CYS A 272 21.24 18.83 -0.98
N LYS A 273 22.24 19.69 -1.27
CA LYS A 273 22.16 21.13 -1.00
C LYS A 273 21.06 21.78 -1.83
N LEU A 274 20.47 22.87 -1.33
CA LEU A 274 19.40 23.60 -2.02
C LEU A 274 19.80 23.99 -3.45
N GLN A 275 21.01 24.50 -3.65
CA GLN A 275 21.55 24.79 -4.98
C GLN A 275 21.46 23.60 -5.94
N GLN A 276 21.90 22.43 -5.49
CA GLN A 276 21.90 21.20 -6.28
C GLN A 276 20.47 20.80 -6.65
N ALA A 277 19.53 20.97 -5.70
CA ALA A 277 18.13 20.68 -5.94
C ALA A 277 17.52 21.61 -7.00
N LEU A 278 17.77 22.91 -6.89
CA LEU A 278 17.21 23.93 -7.79
C LEU A 278 17.79 23.86 -9.21
N VAL A 279 19.10 23.56 -9.35
CA VAL A 279 19.73 23.38 -10.68
C VAL A 279 19.10 22.24 -11.48
N LEU A 280 18.68 21.18 -10.81
CA LEU A 280 18.02 20.02 -11.44
C LEU A 280 16.52 20.25 -11.71
N ALA A 281 15.97 21.39 -11.28
CA ALA A 281 14.56 21.74 -11.39
C ALA A 281 14.33 23.09 -12.13
N PRO A 282 14.83 23.28 -13.35
CA PRO A 282 14.75 24.57 -14.06
C PRO A 282 13.32 24.98 -14.48
N HIS A 283 12.37 24.05 -14.44
CA HIS A 283 10.97 24.27 -14.80
C HIS A 283 10.03 24.19 -13.59
N LEU A 284 10.57 24.35 -12.39
CA LEU A 284 9.81 24.28 -11.16
C LEU A 284 8.74 25.39 -11.12
N LYS A 285 7.50 24.98 -10.86
CA LYS A 285 6.33 25.84 -10.67
C LYS A 285 5.97 26.01 -9.20
N VAL A 286 6.24 25.00 -8.37
CA VAL A 286 5.89 24.98 -6.96
C VAL A 286 7.09 24.52 -6.14
N LEU A 287 7.50 25.33 -5.17
CA LEU A 287 8.52 24.99 -4.17
C LEU A 287 7.92 25.10 -2.77
N LYS A 288 7.91 23.98 -2.03
CA LYS A 288 7.41 23.91 -0.66
C LYS A 288 8.49 23.34 0.26
N LEU A 289 8.92 24.12 1.24
CA LEU A 289 9.94 23.73 2.22
C LEU A 289 9.34 23.79 3.62
N ARG A 290 9.55 22.75 4.44
CA ARG A 290 9.06 22.68 5.83
C ARG A 290 10.08 22.03 6.75
N GLU A 291 10.15 22.50 7.99
CA GLU A 291 10.93 21.88 9.06
C GLU A 291 9.99 21.57 10.24
N PHE A 292 10.03 20.33 10.72
CA PHE A 292 9.12 19.84 11.77
C PHE A 292 9.84 19.60 13.10
N ARG A 293 11.17 19.44 13.10
CA ARG A 293 11.94 19.10 14.30
C ARG A 293 12.49 20.30 15.04
N GLY A 294 12.16 21.50 14.59
CA GLY A 294 12.58 22.75 15.20
C GLY A 294 12.83 23.80 14.14
N VAL A 295 14.02 24.39 14.19
CA VAL A 295 14.40 25.50 13.34
C VAL A 295 15.53 25.05 12.41
N TYR A 296 15.36 25.27 11.12
CA TYR A 296 16.38 25.06 10.11
C TYR A 296 16.66 26.38 9.39
N ARG A 297 17.87 26.90 9.56
CA ARG A 297 18.36 28.07 8.82
C ARG A 297 18.65 27.66 7.37
N LEU A 298 17.95 28.31 6.45
CA LEU A 298 18.12 28.13 5.02
C LEU A 298 19.03 29.24 4.50
N GLU A 299 20.28 28.87 4.22
CA GLU A 299 21.34 29.79 3.79
C GLU A 299 21.21 30.17 2.31
N GLU A 300 21.93 31.24 1.94
CA GLU A 300 21.99 31.73 0.56
C GLU A 300 22.54 30.67 -0.41
N VAL A 301 22.07 30.72 -1.65
CA VAL A 301 22.52 29.80 -2.69
C VAL A 301 23.68 30.43 -3.45
N PRO A 302 24.82 29.74 -3.63
CA PRO A 302 25.90 30.24 -4.45
C PRO A 302 25.46 30.43 -5.92
N GLY A 303 25.83 31.56 -6.52
CA GLY A 303 25.57 31.86 -7.92
C GLY A 303 24.12 32.26 -8.23
N GLN A 304 23.80 32.38 -9.53
CA GLN A 304 22.50 32.88 -9.99
C GLN A 304 21.52 31.71 -10.21
N VAL A 305 20.60 31.51 -9.26
CA VAL A 305 19.49 30.57 -9.43
C VAL A 305 18.43 31.20 -10.33
N LYS A 306 17.97 30.48 -11.35
CA LYS A 306 16.90 30.95 -12.25
C LYS A 306 15.68 30.04 -12.11
N LEU A 307 14.58 30.58 -11.59
CA LEU A 307 13.30 29.89 -11.43
C LEU A 307 12.18 30.64 -12.17
N PRO A 308 12.31 30.82 -13.51
CA PRO A 308 11.45 31.73 -14.26
C PRO A 308 9.98 31.26 -14.34
N LYS A 309 9.70 29.99 -14.03
CA LYS A 309 8.35 29.40 -14.05
C LYS A 309 7.73 29.24 -12.66
N LEU A 310 8.38 29.70 -11.60
CA LEU A 310 7.91 29.49 -10.23
C LEU A 310 6.68 30.34 -9.94
N THR A 311 5.55 29.68 -9.78
CA THR A 311 4.24 30.30 -9.49
C THR A 311 3.90 30.31 -8.01
N SER A 312 4.43 29.35 -7.22
CA SER A 312 4.14 29.24 -5.79
C SER A 312 5.42 28.95 -5.01
N LEU A 313 5.77 29.83 -4.08
CA LEU A 313 6.87 29.66 -3.13
C LEU A 313 6.32 29.60 -1.70
N SER A 314 6.56 28.49 -1.00
CA SER A 314 6.16 28.30 0.39
C SER A 314 7.35 27.89 1.25
N LEU A 315 7.80 28.80 2.11
CA LEU A 315 8.72 28.57 3.20
C LEU A 315 7.90 28.41 4.49
N GLY A 316 7.57 27.16 4.80
CA GLY A 316 6.69 26.78 5.91
C GLY A 316 7.31 26.96 7.30
N TYR A 317 6.55 26.59 8.33
CA TYR A 317 7.02 26.61 9.71
C TYR A 317 8.37 25.88 9.88
N GLY A 318 9.20 26.42 10.78
CA GLY A 318 10.53 25.92 11.10
C GLY A 318 11.62 26.27 10.08
N VAL A 319 11.29 26.68 8.85
CA VAL A 319 12.29 27.09 7.83
C VAL A 319 12.58 28.58 7.96
N GLN A 320 13.78 28.93 8.40
CA GLN A 320 14.22 30.31 8.55
C GLN A 320 15.13 30.72 7.39
N PRO A 321 14.61 31.44 6.38
CA PRO A 321 15.44 31.92 5.28
C PRO A 321 16.27 33.13 5.70
N THR A 322 17.47 33.26 5.13
CA THR A 322 18.23 34.53 5.21
C THR A 322 17.59 35.59 4.31
N PRO A 323 17.69 36.90 4.65
CA PRO A 323 17.17 37.98 3.79
C PRO A 323 17.65 37.90 2.35
N ARG A 324 18.94 37.63 2.15
CA ARG A 324 19.56 37.46 0.83
C ARG A 324 18.97 36.30 0.05
N LEU A 325 18.71 35.15 0.69
CA LEU A 325 18.08 34.03 0.00
C LEU A 325 16.67 34.39 -0.49
N VAL A 326 15.87 35.07 0.35
CA VAL A 326 14.54 35.52 -0.05
C VAL A 326 14.65 36.44 -1.26
N GLN A 327 15.54 37.43 -1.23
CA GLN A 327 15.77 38.35 -2.35
C GLN A 327 16.22 37.60 -3.61
N GLN A 328 17.15 36.65 -3.51
CA GLN A 328 17.58 35.81 -4.63
C GLN A 328 16.41 35.03 -5.25
N LEU A 329 15.59 34.37 -4.43
CA LEU A 329 14.45 33.57 -4.91
C LEU A 329 13.38 34.45 -5.55
N LEU A 330 13.05 35.59 -4.95
CA LEU A 330 12.07 36.53 -5.51
C LEU A 330 12.57 37.15 -6.82
N SER A 331 13.84 37.56 -6.88
CA SER A 331 14.42 38.13 -8.11
C SER A 331 14.48 37.11 -9.24
N SER A 332 14.65 35.82 -8.91
CA SER A 332 14.65 34.73 -9.89
C SER A 332 13.26 34.37 -10.45
N SER A 333 12.18 34.82 -9.80
CA SER A 333 10.79 34.43 -10.08
C SER A 333 9.82 35.62 -10.20
N CYS A 334 10.35 36.85 -10.30
CA CYS A 334 9.56 38.09 -10.22
C CYS A 334 8.41 38.19 -11.24
N ASN A 335 8.61 37.64 -12.44
CA ASN A 335 7.64 37.71 -13.55
C ASN A 335 6.65 36.54 -13.59
N SER A 336 6.73 35.59 -12.66
CA SER A 336 5.89 34.38 -12.63
C SER A 336 5.27 34.06 -11.27
N LEU A 337 5.79 34.60 -10.18
CA LEU A 337 5.30 34.27 -8.84
C LEU A 337 3.90 34.81 -8.60
N GLU A 338 2.97 33.91 -8.25
CA GLU A 338 1.56 34.23 -7.95
C GLU A 338 1.24 34.06 -6.47
N GLU A 339 1.89 33.11 -5.80
CA GLU A 339 1.70 32.85 -4.37
C GLU A 339 3.04 32.87 -3.62
N LEU A 340 3.11 33.68 -2.58
CA LEU A 340 4.24 33.75 -1.65
C LEU A 340 3.77 33.44 -0.24
N SER A 341 4.38 32.44 0.40
CA SER A 341 4.12 32.12 1.80
C SER A 341 5.44 31.96 2.57
N ILE A 342 5.67 32.77 3.60
CA ILE A 342 6.86 32.71 4.46
C ILE A 342 6.42 32.78 5.92
N PHE A 343 6.55 31.69 6.66
CA PHE A 343 5.96 31.57 8.01
C PHE A 343 6.96 31.77 9.18
N ALA A 344 8.23 31.99 8.89
CA ALA A 344 9.28 32.16 9.90
C ALA A 344 10.25 33.29 9.52
N LEU A 345 9.72 34.46 9.19
CA LEU A 345 10.53 35.66 8.97
C LEU A 345 11.22 36.07 10.29
N GLN A 346 12.51 36.42 10.21
CA GLN A 346 13.28 36.94 11.35
C GLN A 346 13.46 38.46 11.24
N GLY A 347 13.23 39.17 12.35
CA GLY A 347 13.57 40.59 12.49
C GLY A 347 14.94 40.86 13.13
N ARG A 348 15.55 39.85 13.76
CA ARG A 348 16.84 39.92 14.46
C ARG A 348 17.69 38.69 14.14
N ASN A 349 19.01 38.87 14.12
CA ASN A 349 19.97 37.77 14.01
C ASN A 349 20.16 37.05 15.36
N GLU A 350 20.91 35.96 15.40
CA GLU A 350 21.16 35.15 16.61
C GLU A 350 21.81 35.94 17.76
N SER A 351 22.56 36.98 17.45
CA SER A 351 23.21 37.88 18.41
C SER A 351 22.33 39.06 18.84
N GLY A 352 21.04 39.06 18.47
CA GLY A 352 20.07 40.12 18.83
C GLY A 352 20.20 41.41 18.02
N GLY A 353 21.18 41.49 17.13
CA GLY A 353 21.35 42.55 16.15
C GLY A 353 20.25 42.54 15.08
N ARG A 354 20.01 43.71 14.48
CA ARG A 354 19.00 43.89 13.44
C ARG A 354 19.41 43.12 12.18
N LEU A 355 18.49 42.33 11.62
CA LEU A 355 18.70 41.76 10.28
C LEU A 355 18.47 42.86 9.24
N ASP A 356 19.47 43.09 8.41
CA ASP A 356 19.42 44.08 7.34
C ASP A 356 18.69 43.45 6.15
N TRP A 357 17.43 43.81 6.00
CA TRP A 357 16.63 43.48 4.82
C TRP A 357 16.90 44.57 3.80
N ASP A 358 17.56 44.22 2.70
CA ASP A 358 17.80 45.15 1.59
C ASP A 358 16.48 45.82 1.18
N HIS A 359 16.54 47.10 0.83
CA HIS A 359 15.37 47.85 0.37
C HIS A 359 15.09 47.62 -1.12
N ASN A 360 16.04 47.03 -1.86
CA ASN A 360 15.92 46.79 -3.30
C ASN A 360 15.27 45.42 -3.61
N TRP A 361 13.95 45.34 -3.45
CA TRP A 361 13.20 44.14 -3.79
C TRP A 361 12.68 44.20 -5.23
N PRO A 362 12.60 43.04 -5.91
CA PRO A 362 12.01 42.97 -7.22
C PRO A 362 10.50 43.22 -7.15
N LYS A 363 9.97 43.92 -8.15
CA LYS A 363 8.52 44.04 -8.35
C LYS A 363 7.93 42.69 -8.75
N LEU A 364 6.90 42.22 -8.04
CA LEU A 364 6.25 40.93 -8.26
C LEU A 364 4.90 41.13 -8.97
N GLU A 365 4.94 41.33 -10.29
CA GLU A 365 3.79 41.78 -11.09
C GLU A 365 2.57 40.86 -11.04
N LYS A 366 2.78 39.55 -10.84
CA LYS A 366 1.72 38.54 -10.85
C LYS A 366 1.30 38.05 -9.47
N LEU A 367 1.84 38.64 -8.40
CA LEU A 367 1.57 38.19 -7.04
C LEU A 367 0.10 38.43 -6.69
N LYS A 368 -0.62 37.36 -6.40
CA LYS A 368 -2.04 37.36 -6.01
C LYS A 368 -2.21 37.11 -4.52
N VAL A 369 -1.37 36.26 -3.94
CA VAL A 369 -1.50 35.82 -2.56
C VAL A 369 -0.19 35.98 -1.82
N ILE A 370 -0.26 36.62 -0.66
CA ILE A 370 0.86 36.75 0.27
C ILE A 370 0.44 36.28 1.67
N ARG A 371 1.23 35.37 2.25
CA ARG A 371 1.03 34.87 3.62
C ARG A 371 2.35 34.98 4.37
N LEU A 372 2.39 35.86 5.36
CA LEU A 372 3.59 36.11 6.14
C LEU A 372 3.31 35.85 7.62
N SER A 373 4.21 35.15 8.29
CA SER A 373 4.26 35.12 9.75
C SER A 373 5.70 35.24 10.26
N CYS A 374 5.82 35.85 11.44
CA CYS A 374 7.06 36.00 12.18
C CYS A 374 7.09 34.96 13.31
N LEU A 375 8.25 34.43 13.64
CA LEU A 375 8.41 33.58 14.83
C LEU A 375 8.23 34.42 16.10
N ALA A 376 7.37 33.95 17.01
CA ALA A 376 7.28 34.53 18.34
C ALA A 376 8.52 34.11 19.15
N SER A 377 9.40 35.07 19.46
CA SER A 377 10.23 34.98 20.66
C SER A 377 9.34 35.08 21.91
N SER A 378 9.70 34.37 22.98
CA SER A 378 9.00 34.33 24.28
C SER A 378 8.55 35.72 24.79
N PRO A 379 7.51 35.79 25.65
CA PRO A 379 6.81 37.03 25.97
C PRO A 379 7.65 37.90 26.91
N MET A 380 8.24 38.98 26.38
CA MET A 380 8.70 40.14 27.15
C MET A 380 8.15 41.41 26.50
N SER A 381 7.62 42.29 27.33
CA SER A 381 6.52 43.25 27.10
C SER A 381 6.78 44.46 26.18
N HIS A 382 7.84 44.46 25.38
CA HIS A 382 8.17 45.55 24.42
C HIS A 382 8.13 45.14 22.93
N GLU A 383 7.65 43.93 22.63
CA GLU A 383 7.82 43.30 21.31
C GLU A 383 6.75 43.62 20.25
N THR A 384 5.63 44.25 20.60
CA THR A 384 4.50 44.47 19.67
C THR A 384 4.79 45.48 18.54
N ASP A 385 5.70 46.43 18.75
CA ASP A 385 5.99 47.50 17.77
C ASP A 385 7.07 47.09 16.73
N LEU A 386 7.96 46.16 17.09
CA LEU A 386 9.03 45.65 16.22
C LEU A 386 8.58 44.48 15.33
N ARG A 387 7.64 43.65 15.81
CA ARG A 387 6.98 42.58 15.04
C ARG A 387 6.26 43.14 13.80
N LYS A 388 5.64 44.32 13.96
CA LYS A 388 5.04 45.05 12.84
C LYS A 388 6.09 45.45 11.83
N ARG A 389 7.30 45.87 12.20
CA ARG A 389 8.29 46.44 11.26
C ARG A 389 8.90 45.45 10.27
N GLY A 390 9.23 44.21 10.64
CA GLY A 390 9.73 43.22 9.66
C GLY A 390 8.68 42.85 8.60
N LEU A 391 7.44 42.67 9.06
CA LEU A 391 6.26 42.51 8.20
C LEU A 391 5.95 43.77 7.40
N THR A 392 6.10 44.96 7.99
CA THR A 392 5.82 46.26 7.34
C THR A 392 6.90 46.61 6.31
N VAL A 393 8.15 46.18 6.50
CA VAL A 393 9.22 46.31 5.50
C VAL A 393 8.89 45.41 4.31
N LEU A 394 8.58 44.13 4.53
CA LEU A 394 8.22 43.25 3.40
C LEU A 394 6.90 43.67 2.73
N LEU A 395 5.87 44.05 3.50
CA LEU A 395 4.56 44.50 2.99
C LEU A 395 4.61 45.89 2.36
N GLY A 396 5.45 46.79 2.87
CA GLY A 396 5.64 48.14 2.35
C GLY A 396 6.46 48.13 1.07
N VAL A 397 7.37 47.17 0.91
CA VAL A 397 8.15 47.03 -0.30
C VAL A 397 7.46 46.19 -1.39
N LEU A 398 6.60 45.22 -1.00
CA LEU A 398 5.80 44.45 -1.98
C LEU A 398 4.55 45.18 -2.47
N LYS A 399 4.23 46.36 -1.91
CA LYS A 399 3.19 47.29 -2.39
C LYS A 399 3.81 48.35 -3.31
N CYS A 400 4.29 47.99 -4.51
CA CYS A 400 4.65 48.92 -5.60
C CYS A 400 4.58 48.24 -6.97
#